data_AF-A0A315C6V9-F1
#
_entry.id   AF-A0A315C6V9-F1
#
_cell.length_a   1.000
_cell.length_b   1.000
_cell.length_c   1.000
_cell.angle_alpha   90.00
_cell.angle_beta   90.00
_cell.angle_gamma   90.00
#
_symmetry.space_group_name_H-M   'P 1'
#
loop_
_entity.id
_entity.type
_entity.pdbx_description
1 polymer ?
#
loop_
_entity_poly.entity_id
_entity_poly.type
_entity_poly.pdbx_seq_one_letter_code
_entity_poly.pdbx_strand_id
1 'polypeptide(L)'
;MPNQAFIETPAGRHLKSRVDAVMAIYKEHGHVNRSLISEKLELTKRQSSQLLREFLSAHAPVLEWDDFKNGYRAHGKFKTH
;
A
#
# COMPACT_ATOMS: atom_id res chain seq x y z
N MET A 1 0.13 27.09 -0.56
CA MET A 1 -0.21 25.68 -0.85
C MET A 1 1.04 24.85 -0.62
N PRO A 2 0.98 23.78 0.21
CA PRO A 2 0.52 22.50 -0.31
C PRO A 2 -0.53 21.81 0.57
N ASN A 3 -1.54 21.24 -0.08
CA ASN A 3 -2.58 20.43 0.53
C ASN A 3 -2.03 19.03 0.77
N GLN A 4 -1.33 18.84 1.89
CA GLN A 4 -0.83 17.54 2.31
C GLN A 4 -2.02 16.76 2.86
N ALA A 5 -2.62 15.92 2.01
CA ALA A 5 -3.74 15.07 2.39
C ALA A 5 -3.27 14.04 3.44
N PHE A 6 -3.36 14.41 4.71
CA PHE A 6 -3.22 13.49 5.84
C PHE A 6 -4.40 12.52 5.78
N ILE A 7 -4.10 11.24 5.54
CA ILE A 7 -5.09 10.18 5.71
C ILE A 7 -5.12 9.90 7.21
N GLU A 8 -6.09 10.48 7.91
CA GLU A 8 -6.39 10.11 9.29
C GLU A 8 -7.04 8.74 9.26
N THR A 9 -6.25 7.69 9.52
CA THR A 9 -6.82 6.36 9.81
C THR A 9 -7.36 6.31 11.25
N PRO A 10 -8.41 5.51 11.53
CA PRO A 10 -9.03 5.40 12.86
C PRO A 10 -8.07 4.99 13.99
N ALA A 11 -6.89 4.44 13.66
CA ALA A 11 -5.89 4.00 14.61
C ALA A 11 -4.90 5.09 15.08
N GLY A 12 -5.11 6.37 14.78
CA GLY A 12 -4.33 7.49 15.35
C GLY A 12 -2.83 7.50 15.06
N ARG A 13 -2.31 6.57 14.24
CA ARG A 13 -0.92 6.55 13.80
C ARG A 13 -0.78 7.53 12.64
N HIS A 14 -0.16 8.68 12.90
CA HIS A 14 0.39 9.54 11.86
C HIS A 14 1.37 8.72 11.00
N LEU A 15 0.86 8.15 9.91
CA LEU A 15 1.65 7.48 8.89
C LEU A 15 2.47 8.55 8.18
N LYS A 16 3.76 8.62 8.51
CA LYS A 16 4.72 9.61 7.98
C LYS A 16 4.85 9.58 6.45
N SER A 17 4.33 8.57 5.75
CA SER A 17 4.13 8.57 4.30
C SER A 17 2.95 7.68 3.90
N ARG A 18 2.21 8.07 2.85
CA ARG A 18 1.15 7.27 2.19
C ARG A 18 1.65 5.89 1.74
N VAL A 19 2.93 5.82 1.37
CA VAL A 19 3.62 4.58 0.97
C VAL A 19 3.83 3.64 2.17
N ASP A 20 4.14 4.17 3.35
CA ASP A 20 4.34 3.37 4.57
C ASP A 20 3.06 2.66 5.01
N ALA A 21 1.90 3.28 4.75
CA ALA A 21 0.59 2.70 5.06
C ALA A 21 0.34 1.44 4.23
N VAL A 22 0.62 1.54 2.94
CA VAL A 22 0.51 0.43 1.99
C VAL A 22 1.57 -0.64 2.29
N MET A 23 2.78 -0.23 2.69
CA MET A 23 3.85 -1.12 3.10
C MET A 23 3.50 -1.91 4.38
N ALA A 24 2.79 -1.31 5.33
CA ALA A 24 2.31 -2.01 6.52
C ALA A 24 1.29 -3.11 6.16
N ILE A 25 0.35 -2.79 5.26
CA ILE A 25 -0.62 -3.77 4.73
C ILE A 25 0.12 -4.90 4.01
N TYR A 26 1.09 -4.55 3.17
CA TYR A 26 1.92 -5.52 2.47
C TYR A 26 2.66 -6.45 3.45
N LYS A 27 3.26 -5.92 4.52
CA LYS A 27 3.95 -6.73 5.54
C LYS A 27 3.01 -7.68 6.30
N GLU A 28 1.76 -7.26 6.51
CA GLU A 28 0.74 -8.08 7.20
C GLU A 28 0.16 -9.18 6.29
N HIS A 29 -0.08 -8.89 5.02
CA HIS A 29 -0.79 -9.79 4.09
C HIS A 29 0.10 -10.51 3.08
N GLY A 30 1.37 -10.11 2.96
CA GLY A 30 2.34 -10.61 1.98
C GLY A 30 2.07 -10.20 0.54
N HIS A 31 1.02 -9.43 0.29
CA HIS A 31 0.64 -8.91 -1.02
C HIS A 31 -0.19 -7.63 -0.85
N VAL A 32 -0.37 -6.88 -1.92
CA VAL A 32 -1.23 -5.70 -1.92
C VAL A 32 -2.00 -5.54 -3.22
N ASN A 33 -3.28 -5.23 -3.10
CA ASN A 33 -4.13 -4.84 -4.22
C ASN A 33 -5.08 -3.71 -3.80
N ARG A 34 -5.82 -3.16 -4.76
CA ARG A 34 -6.74 -2.04 -4.52
C ARG A 34 -7.81 -2.38 -3.48
N SER A 35 -8.37 -3.60 -3.54
CA SER A 35 -9.44 -4.02 -2.64
C SER A 35 -8.94 -4.10 -1.20
N LEU A 36 -7.77 -4.70 -0.98
CA LEU A 36 -7.14 -4.81 0.33
C LEU A 36 -6.82 -3.44 0.93
N ILE A 37 -6.30 -2.51 0.13
CA ILE A 37 -6.06 -1.11 0.57
C ILE A 37 -7.38 -0.43 0.95
N SER A 38 -8.41 -0.60 0.13
CA SER A 38 -9.73 0.00 0.35
C SER A 38 -10.38 -0.50 1.64
N GLU A 39 -10.31 -1.81 1.90
CA GLU A 39 -10.85 -2.45 3.09
C GLU A 39 -10.06 -2.08 4.35
N LYS A 40 -8.72 -2.10 4.30
CA LYS A 40 -7.88 -1.87 5.47
C LYS A 40 -7.79 -0.40 5.89
N LEU A 41 -7.89 0.53 4.95
CA LEU A 41 -7.80 1.96 5.22
C LEU A 41 -9.17 2.65 5.17
N GLU A 42 -10.26 1.91 4.95
CA GLU A 42 -11.62 2.43 4.78
C GLU A 42 -11.70 3.54 3.71
N LEU A 43 -10.90 3.39 2.65
CA LEU A 43 -10.77 4.38 1.59
C LEU A 43 -11.67 4.06 0.41
N THR A 44 -12.05 5.11 -0.33
CA THR A 44 -12.72 4.93 -1.62
C THR A 44 -11.83 4.16 -2.61
N LYS A 45 -12.45 3.49 -3.59
CA LYS A 45 -11.73 2.80 -4.68
C LYS A 45 -10.74 3.72 -5.40
N ARG A 46 -11.08 5.01 -5.56
CA ARG A 46 -10.23 6.01 -6.22
C ARG A 46 -8.99 6.33 -5.39
N GLN A 47 -9.14 6.63 -4.10
CA GLN A 47 -8.02 6.88 -3.20
C GLN A 47 -7.11 5.65 -3.08
N SER A 48 -7.70 4.47 -2.97
CA SER A 48 -6.96 3.19 -2.91
C SER A 48 -6.16 2.94 -4.19
N SER A 49 -6.71 3.27 -5.36
CA SER A 49 -6.00 3.14 -6.63
C SER A 49 -4.84 4.13 -6.73
N GLN A 50 -4.99 5.34 -6.20
CA GLN A 50 -3.91 6.32 -6.16
C GLN A 50 -2.78 5.84 -5.24
N LEU A 51 -3.11 5.37 -4.04
CA LEU A 51 -2.14 4.81 -3.10
C LEU A 51 -1.39 3.62 -3.67
N LEU A 52 -2.10 2.71 -4.34
CA LEU A 52 -1.49 1.56 -5.00
C LEU A 52 -0.48 2.03 -6.06
N ARG A 53 -0.82 3.02 -6.89
CA ARG A 53 0.12 3.56 -7.89
C ARG A 53 1.33 4.20 -7.24
N GLU A 54 1.16 4.99 -6.18
CA GLU A 54 2.27 5.62 -5.46
C GLU A 54 3.20 4.57 -4.85
N PHE A 55 2.65 3.51 -4.27
CA PHE A 55 3.42 2.37 -3.75
C PHE A 55 4.16 1.61 -4.86
N LEU A 56 3.49 1.33 -5.98
CA LEU A 56 4.11 0.68 -7.13
C LEU A 56 5.22 1.54 -7.73
N SER A 57 5.03 2.85 -7.88
CA SER A 57 6.07 3.74 -8.40
C SER A 57 7.32 3.77 -7.50
N ALA A 58 7.15 3.64 -6.18
CA ALA A 58 8.27 3.60 -5.23
C ALA A 58 8.98 2.23 -5.18
N HIS A 59 8.28 1.14 -5.46
CA HIS A 59 8.76 -0.24 -5.25
C HIS A 59 8.69 -1.14 -6.48
N ALA A 60 8.43 -0.60 -7.68
CA ALA A 60 8.29 -1.36 -8.92
C ALA A 60 9.42 -2.36 -9.19
N PRO A 61 10.72 -2.05 -8.92
CA PRO A 61 11.80 -3.00 -9.21
C PRO A 61 11.76 -4.28 -8.37
N VAL A 62 11.03 -4.27 -7.25
CA VAL A 62 11.00 -5.38 -6.29
C VAL A 62 9.63 -6.05 -6.19
N LEU A 63 8.62 -5.55 -6.91
CA LEU A 63 7.26 -6.08 -6.89
C LEU A 63 6.95 -6.85 -8.19
N GLU A 64 6.30 -7.99 -8.04
CA GLU A 64 5.75 -8.81 -9.11
C GLU A 64 4.25 -8.98 -8.91
N TRP A 65 3.55 -9.21 -10.02
CA TRP A 65 2.14 -9.59 -9.98
C TRP A 65 2.02 -11.05 -9.54
N ASP A 66 1.12 -11.32 -8.60
CA ASP A 66 0.72 -12.65 -8.14
C ASP A 66 -0.71 -12.93 -8.59
N ASP A 67 -0.86 -13.82 -9.56
CA ASP A 67 -2.17 -14.24 -10.09
C ASP A 67 -3.04 -14.97 -9.04
N PHE A 68 -2.42 -15.70 -8.10
CA PHE A 68 -3.15 -16.42 -7.07
C PHE A 68 -3.76 -15.48 -6.03
N LYS A 69 -3.02 -14.42 -5.67
CA LYS A 69 -3.48 -13.38 -4.73
C LYS A 69 -4.18 -12.21 -5.41
N ASN A 70 -4.19 -12.18 -6.75
CA ASN A 70 -4.72 -11.09 -7.56
C ASN A 70 -4.20 -9.73 -7.07
N GLY A 71 -2.87 -9.64 -6.91
CA GLY A 71 -2.23 -8.49 -6.28
C GLY A 71 -0.72 -8.49 -6.46
N TYR A 72 -0.07 -7.41 -6.01
CA TYR A 72 1.37 -7.27 -6.09
C TYR A 72 2.04 -7.82 -4.85
N ARG A 73 3.03 -8.68 -5.04
CA ARG A 73 3.90 -9.20 -3.99
C ARG A 73 5.36 -8.89 -4.30
N ALA A 74 6.24 -9.14 -3.36
CA ALA A 74 7.67 -9.10 -3.64
C ALA A 74 8.16 -10.19 -4.59
N HIS A 75 9.03 -9.84 -5.53
CA HIS A 75 9.91 -10.80 -6.19
C HIS A 75 10.99 -11.25 -5.18
N GLY A 76 10.79 -12.40 -4.55
CA GLY A 76 11.73 -13.00 -3.60
C GLY A 76 11.81 -12.29 -2.25
N LYS A 77 12.62 -12.84 -1.33
CA LYS A 77 12.73 -12.38 0.07
C LYS A 77 12.99 -10.87 0.13
N PHE A 78 11.96 -10.07 0.40
CA PHE A 78 12.11 -8.77 1.03
C PHE A 78 12.83 -9.05 2.35
N LYS A 79 14.17 -9.00 2.33
CA LYS A 79 14.97 -9.07 3.53
C LYS A 79 14.71 -7.75 4.26
N THR A 80 13.79 -7.80 5.22
CA THR A 80 13.82 -6.94 6.39
C THR A 80 15.23 -7.04 6.98
N HIS A 81 16.04 -6.01 6.71
CA HIS A 81 17.21 -5.71 7.52
C HIS A 81 16.77 -4.89 8.73
#